data_AF-A0A1A1YGD5-F1
#
_entry.id   AF-A0A1A1YGD5-F1
#
_cell.length_a   1.000
_cell.length_b   1.000
_cell.length_c   1.000
_cell.angle_alpha   90.00
_cell.angle_beta   90.00
_cell.angle_gamma   90.00
#
_symmetry.space_group_name_H-M   'P 1'
#
loop_
_entity.id
_entity.type
_entity.pdbx_description
1 polymer ?
#
loop_
_entity_poly.entity_id
_entity_poly.type
_entity_poly.pdbx_seq_one_letter_code
_entity_poly.pdbx_strand_id
1 'polypeptide(L)'
;MRTLEADEAADAMRWLCGDTWPPESGYTGFDPIGPWPAAAWVLNAIYERDDMPANLTYHELRQQAIAAGLQEAAIGGGLGFAEKPPPPWRRLTWCELGAREGFGCWAVNADWEDPGVIPAAAHPAIGPTGQSSWPVSILPPTEGSLDAESLDGVIAVLAEHTSAHAVADCGFYYGVVAFMPEDATVFAGDLRELSTLARIHTLTPNNIWPADHSWLIYTDYDLNATRVSGSPELVDALRGHRDLDTIRVRFDRPGTST
;
A
#
# COMPACT_ATOMS: atom_id res chain seq x y z
N MET A 1 19.75 -8.03 5.34
CA MET A 1 19.69 -6.73 4.65
C MET A 1 20.77 -5.80 5.15
N ARG A 2 21.25 -4.93 4.27
CA ARG A 2 22.32 -3.95 4.51
C ARG A 2 21.81 -2.56 4.18
N THR A 3 22.03 -1.60 5.07
CA THR A 3 21.87 -0.17 4.76
C THR A 3 22.95 0.27 3.79
N LEU A 4 22.58 1.01 2.75
CA LEU A 4 23.51 1.58 1.77
C LEU A 4 24.06 2.91 2.28
N GLU A 5 25.35 3.16 2.05
CA GLU A 5 25.95 4.47 2.27
C GLU A 5 25.44 5.49 1.24
N ALA A 6 25.60 6.78 1.49
CA ALA A 6 25.02 7.84 0.65
C ALA A 6 25.33 7.71 -0.86
N ASP A 7 26.59 7.43 -1.22
CA ASP A 7 27.00 7.26 -2.62
C ASP A 7 26.39 6.00 -3.25
N GLU A 8 26.34 4.90 -2.50
CA GLU A 8 25.72 3.64 -2.96
C GLU A 8 24.20 3.79 -3.11
N ALA A 9 23.56 4.51 -2.19
CA ALA A 9 22.14 4.83 -2.24
C ALA A 9 21.82 5.70 -3.46
N ALA A 10 22.64 6.72 -3.72
CA ALA A 10 22.50 7.56 -4.92
C ALA A 10 22.66 6.73 -6.21
N ASP A 11 23.65 5.83 -6.26
CA ASP A 11 23.84 4.91 -7.38
C ASP A 11 22.65 3.97 -7.57
N ALA A 12 22.13 3.38 -6.48
CA ALA A 12 20.98 2.49 -6.48
C ALA A 12 19.68 3.20 -6.86
N MET A 13 19.53 4.50 -6.56
CA MET A 13 18.36 5.29 -6.92
C MET A 13 18.43 5.89 -8.32
N ARG A 14 19.61 5.93 -8.94
CA ARG A 14 19.83 6.56 -10.25
C ARG A 14 18.95 5.97 -11.35
N TRP A 15 18.64 4.67 -11.31
CA TRP A 15 17.74 4.10 -12.32
C TRP A 15 16.29 4.59 -12.16
N LEU A 16 15.85 4.91 -10.93
CA LEU A 16 14.50 5.33 -10.60
C LEU A 16 14.28 6.84 -10.79
N CYS A 17 15.23 7.69 -10.40
CA CYS A 17 15.10 9.16 -10.47
C CYS A 17 16.21 9.86 -11.28
N GLY A 18 17.08 9.14 -11.98
CA GLY A 18 18.22 9.73 -12.66
C GLY A 18 19.16 10.44 -11.68
N ASP A 19 19.76 11.56 -12.11
CA ASP A 19 20.70 12.34 -11.29
C ASP A 19 20.00 13.25 -10.27
N THR A 20 18.67 13.16 -10.12
CA THR A 20 17.91 14.07 -9.27
C THR A 20 17.87 13.65 -7.79
N TRP A 21 18.74 12.74 -7.33
CA TRP A 21 18.73 12.23 -5.95
C TRP A 21 19.36 13.23 -4.93
N PRO A 22 18.71 13.51 -3.78
CA PRO A 22 17.33 13.11 -3.44
C PRO A 22 16.32 13.89 -4.29
N PRO A 23 15.26 13.23 -4.84
CA PRO A 23 14.31 13.88 -5.75
C PRO A 23 13.66 15.10 -5.09
N GLU A 24 13.18 16.06 -5.89
CA GLU A 24 12.26 17.08 -5.36
C GLU A 24 11.01 16.43 -4.71
N SER A 25 10.63 15.25 -5.21
CA SER A 25 9.63 14.32 -4.65
C SER A 25 10.21 13.26 -3.70
N GLY A 26 11.48 13.39 -3.28
CA GLY A 26 12.24 12.45 -2.45
C GLY A 26 11.75 12.32 -1.01
N TYR A 27 10.52 12.71 -0.75
CA TYR A 27 9.86 12.54 0.52
C TYR A 27 9.06 11.25 0.57
N THR A 28 8.62 10.69 -0.57
CA THR A 28 7.70 9.55 -0.57
C THR A 28 7.94 8.60 -1.74
N GLY A 29 7.16 7.52 -1.83
CA GLY A 29 7.30 6.53 -2.90
C GLY A 29 6.68 6.99 -4.20
N PHE A 30 7.35 6.68 -5.31
CA PHE A 30 6.90 7.11 -6.63
C PHE A 30 7.16 6.05 -7.70
N ASP A 31 6.33 6.02 -8.74
CA ASP A 31 6.62 5.32 -9.99
C ASP A 31 6.86 6.41 -11.03
N PRO A 32 8.05 6.49 -11.65
CA PRO A 32 8.35 7.49 -12.67
C PRO A 32 7.53 7.29 -13.98
N ILE A 33 6.37 6.64 -13.91
CA ILE A 33 5.58 6.13 -15.03
C ILE A 33 6.53 5.38 -15.98
N GLY A 34 7.14 4.31 -15.45
CA GLY A 34 7.96 3.42 -16.26
C GLY A 34 7.15 2.79 -17.42
N PRO A 35 7.80 2.29 -18.48
CA PRO A 35 7.14 1.61 -19.60
C PRO A 35 6.67 0.20 -19.19
N TRP A 36 5.94 0.09 -18.10
CA TRP A 36 5.48 -1.17 -17.54
C TRP A 36 4.42 -1.80 -18.45
N PRO A 37 4.62 -3.04 -18.93
CA PRO A 37 3.62 -3.73 -19.74
C PRO A 37 2.28 -3.93 -19.02
N ALA A 38 2.33 -4.08 -17.69
CA ALA A 38 1.18 -4.21 -16.83
C ALA A 38 1.47 -3.64 -15.43
N ALA A 39 0.41 -3.25 -14.73
CA ALA A 39 0.47 -2.94 -13.30
C ALA A 39 -0.85 -3.31 -12.61
N ALA A 40 -0.76 -3.57 -11.31
CA ALA A 40 -1.90 -3.71 -10.43
C ALA A 40 -1.66 -3.00 -9.10
N TRP A 41 -2.73 -2.48 -8.53
CA TRP A 41 -2.79 -2.08 -7.14
C TRP A 41 -3.13 -3.30 -6.29
N VAL A 42 -2.34 -3.54 -5.24
CA VAL A 42 -2.67 -4.42 -4.12
C VAL A 42 -3.28 -3.55 -3.04
N LEU A 43 -4.53 -3.80 -2.70
CA LEU A 43 -5.29 -2.98 -1.76
C LEU A 43 -4.97 -3.39 -0.33
N ASN A 44 -4.81 -2.40 0.56
CA ASN A 44 -4.51 -2.65 1.97
C ASN A 44 -5.68 -3.38 2.63
N ALA A 45 -5.37 -4.31 3.54
CA ALA A 45 -6.35 -5.23 4.08
C ALA A 45 -7.43 -4.53 4.93
N ILE A 46 -8.67 -4.95 4.72
CA ILE A 46 -9.79 -4.67 5.63
C ILE A 46 -10.13 -5.95 6.37
N TYR A 47 -10.50 -5.81 7.64
CA TYR A 47 -11.03 -6.92 8.41
C TYR A 47 -12.42 -6.58 8.94
N GLU A 48 -13.25 -7.59 9.15
CA GLU A 48 -14.55 -7.43 9.78
C GLU A 48 -14.83 -8.51 10.82
N ARG A 49 -15.78 -8.21 11.71
CA ARG A 49 -16.29 -9.13 12.72
C ARG A 49 -17.78 -8.92 12.92
N ASP A 50 -18.50 -10.02 13.14
CA ASP A 50 -19.97 -10.01 13.16
C ASP A 50 -20.56 -9.79 14.58
N ASP A 51 -19.73 -9.81 15.63
CA ASP A 51 -20.14 -9.67 17.02
C ASP A 51 -20.09 -8.22 17.55
N MET A 52 -19.86 -7.25 16.66
CA MET A 52 -19.85 -5.82 16.95
C MET A 52 -20.99 -5.09 16.21
N PRO A 53 -21.56 -4.00 16.77
CA PRO A 53 -22.64 -3.27 16.11
C PRO A 53 -22.18 -2.61 14.82
N ALA A 54 -22.80 -2.95 13.69
CA ALA A 54 -22.50 -2.35 12.39
C ALA A 54 -22.95 -0.88 12.26
N ASN A 55 -23.84 -0.42 13.14
CA ASN A 55 -24.35 0.95 13.16
C ASN A 55 -23.62 1.88 14.12
N LEU A 56 -22.65 1.36 14.90
CA LEU A 56 -21.80 2.18 15.75
C LEU A 56 -20.49 2.45 15.01
N THR A 57 -20.10 3.72 14.90
CA THR A 57 -18.85 4.11 14.25
C THR A 57 -17.73 4.35 15.27
N TYR A 58 -16.46 4.29 14.84
CA TYR A 58 -15.33 4.67 15.71
C TYR A 58 -15.43 6.12 16.18
N HIS A 59 -16.00 7.01 15.37
CA HIS A 59 -16.26 8.39 15.79
C HIS A 59 -17.22 8.45 16.97
N GLU A 60 -18.37 7.78 16.88
CA GLU A 60 -19.36 7.75 17.96
C GLU A 60 -18.80 7.05 19.21
N LEU A 61 -18.06 5.96 19.03
CA LEU A 61 -17.38 5.27 20.13
C LEU A 61 -16.39 6.21 20.83
N ARG A 62 -15.60 6.99 20.07
CA ARG A 62 -14.67 8.00 20.61
C ARG A 62 -15.41 9.09 21.37
N GLN A 63 -16.52 9.62 20.82
CA GLN A 63 -17.32 10.64 21.51
C GLN A 63 -17.89 10.10 22.84
N GLN A 64 -18.37 8.85 22.86
CA GLN A 64 -18.86 8.21 24.08
C GLN A 64 -17.74 8.00 25.12
N ALA A 65 -16.56 7.58 24.68
CA ALA A 65 -15.40 7.40 25.56
C ALA A 65 -14.96 8.74 26.20
N ILE A 66 -14.88 9.81 25.39
CA ILE A 66 -14.58 11.17 25.86
C ILE A 66 -15.62 11.63 26.89
N ALA A 67 -16.91 11.45 26.59
CA ALA A 67 -17.99 11.82 27.50
C ALA A 67 -17.95 11.04 28.84
N ALA A 68 -17.44 9.80 28.81
CA ALA A 68 -17.25 8.95 29.98
C ALA A 68 -15.94 9.23 30.75
N GLY A 69 -15.09 10.16 30.29
CA GLY A 69 -13.79 10.45 30.89
C GLY A 69 -12.76 9.34 30.69
N LEU A 70 -12.95 8.47 29.69
CA LEU A 70 -12.00 7.43 29.31
C LEU A 70 -10.95 7.99 28.33
N GLN A 71 -9.73 7.47 28.40
CA GLN A 71 -8.64 7.82 27.47
C GLN A 71 -8.94 7.26 26.06
N GLU A 72 -8.43 7.96 25.02
CA GLU A 72 -8.83 7.77 23.62
C GLU A 72 -8.89 6.31 23.15
N ALA A 73 -10.03 5.92 22.58
CA ALA A 73 -10.14 4.72 21.76
C ALA A 73 -9.46 4.97 20.41
N ALA A 74 -8.72 3.97 19.90
CA ALA A 74 -8.05 4.05 18.61
C ALA A 74 -9.03 4.48 17.51
N ILE A 75 -8.58 5.43 16.69
CA ILE A 75 -9.26 5.83 15.45
C ILE A 75 -9.22 4.61 14.54
N GLY A 76 -10.32 4.29 13.85
CA GLY A 76 -10.47 2.99 13.19
C GLY A 76 -9.30 2.57 12.31
N GLY A 77 -8.66 3.51 11.59
CA GLY A 77 -7.49 3.25 10.74
C GLY A 77 -6.17 3.72 11.36
N GLY A 78 -5.08 3.09 10.93
CA GLY A 78 -3.71 3.40 11.36
C GLY A 78 -2.80 3.76 10.19
N LEU A 79 -1.57 4.18 10.52
CA LEU A 79 -0.48 4.35 9.56
C LEU A 79 0.54 3.23 9.76
N GLY A 80 1.02 2.64 8.67
CA GLY A 80 2.15 1.71 8.70
C GLY A 80 1.78 0.23 8.72
N PHE A 81 2.78 -0.59 9.01
CA PHE A 81 2.74 -2.04 8.92
C PHE A 81 1.82 -2.64 9.99
N ALA A 82 0.85 -3.44 9.56
CA ALA A 82 -0.13 -4.08 10.44
C ALA A 82 0.01 -5.59 10.46
N GLU A 83 -0.22 -6.18 11.64
CA GLU A 83 -0.45 -7.63 11.75
C GLU A 83 -1.90 -7.96 11.43
N LYS A 84 -2.10 -9.20 10.98
CA LYS A 84 -3.43 -9.79 10.93
C LYS A 84 -4.04 -9.79 12.34
N PRO A 85 -5.21 -9.18 12.55
CA PRO A 85 -5.87 -9.23 13.84
C PRO A 85 -6.28 -10.67 14.18
N PRO A 86 -6.23 -11.08 15.46
CA PRO A 86 -6.65 -12.42 15.86
C PRO A 86 -8.16 -12.61 15.68
N PRO A 87 -8.67 -13.85 15.69
CA PRO A 87 -10.11 -14.12 15.70
C PRO A 87 -10.85 -13.30 16.78
N PRO A 88 -12.09 -12.84 16.52
CA PRO A 88 -12.98 -13.25 15.44
C PRO A 88 -12.86 -12.44 14.14
N TRP A 89 -11.84 -11.59 14.00
CA TRP A 89 -11.65 -10.82 12.77
C TRP A 89 -11.40 -11.73 11.56
N ARG A 90 -12.13 -11.47 10.47
CA ARG A 90 -11.93 -12.13 9.17
C ARG A 90 -11.60 -11.09 8.12
N ARG A 91 -10.80 -11.48 7.12
CA ARG A 91 -10.49 -10.62 5.99
C ARG A 91 -11.78 -10.29 5.22
N LEU A 92 -11.95 -9.03 4.88
CA LEU A 92 -13.01 -8.52 4.03
C LEU A 92 -12.34 -7.90 2.80
N THR A 93 -12.68 -8.37 1.61
CA THR A 93 -12.18 -7.74 0.39
C THR A 93 -12.94 -6.44 0.11
N TRP A 94 -12.26 -5.49 -0.53
CA TRP A 94 -12.87 -4.27 -1.06
C TRP A 94 -13.97 -4.57 -2.07
N CYS A 95 -13.86 -5.67 -2.83
CA CYS A 95 -14.90 -6.12 -3.74
C CYS A 95 -16.18 -6.54 -3.00
N GLU A 96 -16.06 -7.35 -1.94
CA GLU A 96 -17.18 -7.74 -1.09
C GLU A 96 -17.82 -6.53 -0.41
N LEU A 97 -17.00 -5.64 0.15
CA LEU A 97 -17.46 -4.42 0.80
C LEU A 97 -18.20 -3.51 -0.20
N GLY A 98 -17.61 -3.29 -1.37
CA GLY A 98 -18.23 -2.49 -2.43
C GLY A 98 -19.54 -3.07 -2.93
N ALA A 99 -19.60 -4.39 -3.14
CA ALA A 99 -20.84 -5.07 -3.51
C ALA A 99 -21.93 -4.94 -2.44
N ARG A 100 -21.55 -5.03 -1.16
CA ARG A 100 -22.46 -4.87 -0.02
C ARG A 100 -23.02 -3.45 0.09
N GLU A 101 -22.18 -2.44 -0.15
CA GLU A 101 -22.50 -1.04 0.13
C GLU A 101 -22.83 -0.23 -1.12
N GLY A 102 -22.86 -0.87 -2.29
CA GLY A 102 -23.29 -0.28 -3.54
C GLY A 102 -22.26 0.68 -4.15
N PHE A 103 -20.98 0.52 -3.83
CA PHE A 103 -19.88 1.25 -4.48
C PHE A 103 -19.01 0.28 -5.29
N GLY A 104 -18.59 0.70 -6.49
CA GLY A 104 -17.63 -0.09 -7.25
C GLY A 104 -16.24 0.03 -6.62
N CYS A 105 -15.36 -0.95 -6.83
CA CYS A 105 -13.94 -0.81 -6.45
C CYS A 105 -13.25 0.40 -7.12
N TRP A 106 -13.86 0.96 -8.16
CA TRP A 106 -13.50 2.23 -8.80
C TRP A 106 -13.94 3.49 -8.02
N ALA A 107 -14.72 3.36 -6.94
CA ALA A 107 -15.08 4.49 -6.08
C ALA A 107 -13.91 4.94 -5.19
N VAL A 108 -12.84 4.14 -5.17
CA VAL A 108 -11.47 4.57 -4.84
C VAL A 108 -10.87 5.22 -6.11
N ASN A 109 -11.60 6.15 -6.73
CA ASN A 109 -11.13 7.13 -7.71
C ASN A 109 -11.97 8.38 -7.48
N ALA A 110 -11.55 9.23 -6.55
CA ALA A 110 -12.06 10.59 -6.49
C ALA A 110 -11.05 11.47 -7.23
N ASP A 111 -11.54 12.26 -8.19
CA ASP A 111 -10.82 13.13 -9.13
C ASP A 111 -9.46 13.69 -8.67
N TRP A 112 -8.38 13.25 -9.33
CA TRP A 112 -7.10 13.99 -9.45
C TRP A 112 -6.40 13.69 -10.78
N GLU A 113 -6.99 14.07 -11.91
CA GLU A 113 -6.44 14.08 -13.30
C GLU A 113 -5.72 12.82 -13.87
N ASP A 114 -5.39 11.81 -13.07
CA ASP A 114 -4.68 10.58 -13.46
C ASP A 114 -5.47 9.34 -13.00
N PRO A 115 -6.10 8.57 -13.92
CA PRO A 115 -6.81 7.33 -13.61
C PRO A 115 -5.89 6.19 -13.10
N GLY A 116 -4.57 6.43 -13.01
CA GLY A 116 -3.59 5.51 -12.48
C GLY A 116 -3.38 5.55 -10.96
N VAL A 117 -3.95 6.53 -10.24
CA VAL A 117 -3.72 6.74 -8.81
C VAL A 117 -4.98 6.42 -7.99
N ILE A 118 -4.89 5.43 -7.10
CA ILE A 118 -5.93 5.19 -6.09
C ILE A 118 -5.87 6.35 -5.08
N PRO A 119 -7.01 6.98 -4.71
CA PRO A 119 -7.05 8.08 -3.79
C PRO A 119 -6.56 7.66 -2.42
N ALA A 120 -5.92 8.63 -1.78
CA ALA A 120 -5.37 8.59 -0.44
C ALA A 120 -6.42 8.45 0.68
N ALA A 121 -7.70 8.23 0.38
CA ALA A 121 -8.73 8.40 1.40
C ALA A 121 -9.92 7.45 1.25
N ALA A 122 -10.01 6.56 2.24
CA ALA A 122 -11.21 6.11 2.94
C ALA A 122 -12.36 5.48 2.13
N HIS A 123 -13.24 4.81 2.88
CA HIS A 123 -14.52 4.31 2.42
C HIS A 123 -15.29 5.39 1.61
N PRO A 124 -15.87 5.11 0.43
CA PRO A 124 -16.57 6.12 -0.37
C PRO A 124 -17.75 6.81 0.33
N ALA A 125 -18.31 6.17 1.37
CA ALA A 125 -19.35 6.78 2.21
C ALA A 125 -18.80 7.67 3.35
N ILE A 126 -17.49 7.60 3.64
CA ILE A 126 -16.78 8.49 4.56
C ILE A 126 -16.42 9.76 3.78
N GLY A 127 -17.31 10.73 3.86
CA GLY A 127 -17.24 11.99 3.14
C GLY A 127 -18.15 13.04 3.77
N PRO A 128 -18.26 14.24 3.19
CA PRO A 128 -18.95 15.38 3.82
C PRO A 128 -20.45 15.20 4.05
N THR A 129 -21.09 14.13 3.58
CA THR A 129 -22.57 14.03 3.52
C THR A 129 -23.19 12.72 4.05
N GLY A 130 -22.43 11.74 4.57
CA GLY A 130 -22.98 10.41 4.87
C GLY A 130 -22.56 9.77 6.21
N GLN A 131 -21.28 9.47 6.38
CA GLN A 131 -20.69 8.91 7.60
C GLN A 131 -19.38 9.62 7.92
N SER A 132 -19.10 9.87 9.20
CA SER A 132 -17.85 10.53 9.63
C SER A 132 -16.71 9.54 9.89
N SER A 133 -16.99 8.23 9.92
CA SER A 133 -15.99 7.19 10.26
C SER A 133 -16.51 5.78 9.92
N TRP A 134 -15.60 4.80 9.96
CA TRP A 134 -15.88 3.39 9.75
C TRP A 134 -16.74 2.80 10.89
N PRO A 135 -17.59 1.79 10.61
CA PRO A 135 -18.22 0.96 11.62
C PRO A 135 -17.19 0.28 12.53
N VAL A 136 -17.48 0.14 13.82
CA VAL A 136 -16.60 -0.60 14.77
C VAL A 136 -16.54 -2.10 14.50
N SER A 137 -17.46 -2.62 13.68
CA SER A 137 -17.43 -3.99 13.16
C SER A 137 -16.43 -4.18 12.02
N ILE A 138 -15.83 -3.11 11.51
CA ILE A 138 -14.82 -3.11 10.46
C ILE A 138 -13.51 -2.57 11.05
N LEU A 139 -12.40 -3.23 10.78
CA LEU A 139 -11.07 -2.69 10.96
C LEU A 139 -10.63 -2.18 9.58
N PRO A 140 -10.63 -0.85 9.36
CA PRO A 140 -10.22 -0.28 8.08
C PRO A 140 -8.75 -0.52 7.77
N PRO A 141 -8.33 -0.29 6.51
CA PRO A 141 -6.93 -0.42 6.13
C PRO A 141 -6.02 0.47 6.95
N THR A 142 -4.77 0.04 7.10
CA THR A 142 -3.67 0.92 7.50
C THR A 142 -3.08 1.59 6.27
N GLU A 143 -2.91 2.90 6.30
CA GLU A 143 -2.33 3.69 5.22
C GLU A 143 -0.82 3.48 5.14
N GLY A 144 -0.25 3.69 3.96
CA GLY A 144 1.20 3.75 3.78
C GLY A 144 1.96 2.42 3.82
N SER A 145 1.27 1.30 4.05
CA SER A 145 1.93 0.00 4.12
C SER A 145 0.99 -1.18 3.87
N LEU A 146 1.52 -2.22 3.24
CA LEU A 146 0.88 -3.53 3.24
C LEU A 146 0.89 -4.13 4.65
N ASP A 147 -0.18 -4.82 5.02
CA ASP A 147 -0.19 -5.67 6.20
C ASP A 147 0.65 -6.95 5.98
N ALA A 148 0.96 -7.67 7.06
CA ALA A 148 1.82 -8.84 7.03
C ALA A 148 1.35 -9.93 6.04
N GLU A 149 0.05 -10.24 6.01
CA GLU A 149 -0.50 -11.30 5.13
C GLU A 149 -0.41 -10.90 3.65
N SER A 150 -0.70 -9.63 3.33
CA SER A 150 -0.57 -9.13 1.96
C SER A 150 0.90 -9.02 1.52
N LEU A 151 1.79 -8.58 2.41
CA LEU A 151 3.22 -8.48 2.12
C LEU A 151 3.82 -9.86 1.82
N ASP A 152 3.49 -10.87 2.63
CA ASP A 152 3.95 -12.24 2.41
C ASP A 152 3.43 -12.81 1.08
N GLY A 153 2.16 -12.54 0.73
CA GLY A 153 1.59 -12.93 -0.58
C GLY A 153 2.28 -12.25 -1.76
N VAL A 154 2.59 -10.95 -1.65
CA VAL A 154 3.34 -10.21 -2.68
C VAL A 154 4.77 -10.76 -2.82
N ILE A 155 5.48 -10.99 -1.71
CA ILE A 155 6.83 -11.59 -1.71
C ILE A 155 6.81 -12.97 -2.38
N ALA A 156 5.83 -13.81 -2.07
CA ALA A 156 5.72 -15.15 -2.66
C ALA A 156 5.59 -15.08 -4.19
N VAL A 157 4.66 -14.25 -4.70
CA VAL A 157 4.45 -14.10 -6.15
C VAL A 157 5.68 -13.51 -6.84
N LEU A 158 6.29 -12.48 -6.27
CA LEU A 158 7.50 -11.86 -6.84
C LEU A 158 8.67 -12.84 -6.88
N ALA A 159 8.89 -13.62 -5.80
CA ALA A 159 9.96 -14.60 -5.75
C ALA A 159 9.81 -15.72 -6.78
N GLU A 160 8.57 -16.11 -7.12
CA GLU A 160 8.28 -17.11 -8.16
C GLU A 160 8.49 -16.58 -9.58
N HIS A 161 8.27 -15.28 -9.80
CA HIS A 161 8.34 -14.64 -11.11
C HIS A 161 9.65 -13.89 -11.39
N THR A 162 10.60 -13.94 -10.46
CA THR A 162 11.89 -13.23 -10.55
C THR A 162 13.04 -14.22 -10.49
N SER A 163 14.13 -13.94 -11.22
CA SER A 163 15.30 -14.82 -11.18
C SER A 163 15.89 -14.89 -9.76
N ALA A 164 16.41 -16.04 -9.35
CA ALA A 164 16.96 -16.23 -8.00
C ALA A 164 18.08 -15.23 -7.66
N HIS A 165 18.85 -14.78 -8.67
CA HIS A 165 19.86 -13.75 -8.50
C HIS A 165 19.23 -12.39 -8.19
N ALA A 166 18.20 -12.01 -8.95
CA ALA A 166 17.50 -10.74 -8.77
C ALA A 166 16.65 -10.70 -7.48
N VAL A 167 16.13 -11.83 -7.01
CA VAL A 167 15.48 -11.97 -5.69
C VAL A 167 16.45 -11.74 -4.53
N ALA A 168 17.70 -12.18 -4.68
CA ALA A 168 18.72 -12.06 -3.64
C ALA A 168 19.34 -10.65 -3.56
N ASP A 169 19.04 -9.79 -4.53
CA ASP A 169 19.62 -8.45 -4.67
C ASP A 169 18.53 -7.46 -5.09
N CYS A 170 17.73 -7.05 -4.10
CA CYS A 170 16.70 -6.02 -4.23
C CYS A 170 17.13 -4.74 -3.53
N GLY A 171 16.70 -3.60 -4.07
CA GLY A 171 16.73 -2.31 -3.40
C GLY A 171 15.42 -2.03 -2.67
N PHE A 172 15.51 -1.40 -1.50
CA PHE A 172 14.38 -1.05 -0.64
C PHE A 172 14.55 0.39 -0.17
N TYR A 173 13.71 1.28 -0.67
CA TYR A 173 13.76 2.69 -0.35
C TYR A 173 12.70 3.06 0.69
N TYR A 174 13.15 3.67 1.78
CA TYR A 174 12.33 4.33 2.78
C TYR A 174 12.48 5.84 2.57
N GLY A 175 11.43 6.46 2.05
CA GLY A 175 11.30 7.90 1.98
C GLY A 175 11.02 8.49 3.36
N VAL A 176 10.87 9.81 3.41
CA VAL A 176 10.53 10.54 4.62
C VAL A 176 9.58 11.66 4.30
N VAL A 177 8.47 11.80 5.02
CA VAL A 177 7.62 12.97 4.83
C VAL A 177 8.33 14.22 5.34
N ALA A 178 8.22 15.37 4.66
CA ALA A 178 9.00 16.60 4.90
C ALA A 178 9.02 17.16 6.35
N PHE A 179 8.16 16.67 7.24
CA PHE A 179 8.09 17.04 8.65
C PHE A 179 8.63 15.98 9.62
N MET A 180 9.09 14.83 9.12
CA MET A 180 9.75 13.80 9.91
C MET A 180 11.25 14.12 10.08
N PRO A 181 11.84 13.81 11.25
CA PRO A 181 13.22 14.18 11.57
C PRO A 181 14.27 13.23 10.98
N GLU A 182 13.87 12.16 10.30
CA GLU A 182 14.74 11.09 9.79
C GLU A 182 15.17 11.38 8.35
N ASP A 183 16.33 10.85 7.96
CA ASP A 183 16.80 10.92 6.57
C ASP A 183 16.30 9.73 5.76
N ALA A 184 16.14 9.94 4.46
CA ALA A 184 15.71 8.89 3.53
C ALA A 184 16.77 7.79 3.51
N THR A 185 16.34 6.53 3.59
CA THR A 185 17.24 5.39 3.74
C THR A 185 17.02 4.38 2.63
N VAL A 186 18.10 3.86 2.05
CA VAL A 186 18.06 2.77 1.09
C VAL A 186 18.73 1.54 1.68
N PHE A 187 18.07 0.39 1.58
CA PHE A 187 18.63 -0.91 1.91
C PHE A 187 18.83 -1.73 0.64
N ALA A 188 19.79 -2.66 0.69
CA ALA A 188 19.93 -3.73 -0.29
C ALA A 188 19.90 -5.09 0.40
N GLY A 189 19.36 -6.09 -0.28
CA GLY A 189 19.34 -7.47 0.21
C GLY A 189 18.28 -8.34 -0.42
N ASP A 190 17.98 -9.45 0.25
CA ASP A 190 17.07 -10.46 -0.26
C ASP A 190 15.61 -10.06 -0.06
N LEU A 191 14.79 -10.18 -1.10
CA LEU A 191 13.34 -9.91 -1.04
C LEU A 191 12.65 -10.70 0.09
N ARG A 192 13.14 -11.90 0.42
CA ARG A 192 12.56 -12.77 1.46
C ARG A 192 12.79 -12.23 2.88
N GLU A 193 13.67 -11.25 3.05
CA GLU A 193 13.90 -10.59 4.34
C GLU A 193 12.98 -9.37 4.55
N LEU A 194 12.21 -8.98 3.53
CA LEU A 194 11.38 -7.78 3.53
C LEU A 194 10.35 -7.75 4.67
N SER A 195 9.68 -8.85 4.98
CA SER A 195 8.72 -8.89 6.11
C SER A 195 9.39 -8.60 7.45
N THR A 196 10.66 -8.97 7.62
CA THR A 196 11.43 -8.64 8.83
C THR A 196 11.78 -7.16 8.86
N LEU A 197 12.21 -6.59 7.74
CA LEU A 197 12.52 -5.17 7.64
C LEU A 197 11.29 -4.30 7.91
N ALA A 198 10.14 -4.67 7.33
CA ALA A 198 8.89 -3.93 7.52
C ALA A 198 8.43 -3.91 8.99
N ARG A 199 8.64 -5.01 9.72
CA ARG A 199 8.36 -5.09 11.17
C ARG A 199 9.28 -4.20 12.00
N ILE A 200 10.57 -4.14 11.65
CA ILE A 200 11.55 -3.30 12.35
C ILE A 200 11.22 -1.83 12.16
N HIS A 201 10.89 -1.43 10.94
CA HIS A 201 10.57 -0.04 10.60
C HIS A 201 9.12 0.33 10.88
N THR A 202 8.24 -0.63 11.20
CA THR A 202 6.79 -0.44 11.33
C THR A 202 6.12 0.11 10.06
N LEU A 203 6.78 -0.04 8.91
CA LEU A 203 6.25 0.27 7.58
C LEU A 203 7.00 -0.53 6.51
N THR A 204 6.32 -0.81 5.40
CA THR A 204 6.94 -1.31 4.18
C THR A 204 7.74 -0.21 3.49
N PRO A 205 8.80 -0.54 2.75
CA PRO A 205 9.51 0.43 1.93
C PRO A 205 8.57 1.11 0.93
N ASN A 206 8.79 2.40 0.70
CA ASN A 206 8.07 3.21 -0.27
C ASN A 206 8.34 2.80 -1.71
N ASN A 207 9.54 2.30 -2.01
CA ASN A 207 9.85 1.67 -3.28
C ASN A 207 10.64 0.38 -3.09
N ILE A 208 10.37 -0.62 -3.92
CA ILE A 208 11.10 -1.90 -3.94
C ILE A 208 11.34 -2.30 -5.39
N TRP A 209 12.56 -2.73 -5.71
CA TRP A 209 12.92 -3.21 -7.04
C TRP A 209 13.99 -4.31 -6.99
N PRO A 210 14.02 -5.21 -7.97
CA PRO A 210 15.08 -6.21 -8.12
C PRO A 210 16.28 -5.63 -8.89
N ALA A 211 17.46 -6.25 -8.78
CA ALA A 211 18.67 -5.82 -9.50
C ALA A 211 18.53 -5.79 -11.04
N ASP A 212 17.59 -6.56 -11.60
CA ASP A 212 17.32 -6.56 -13.05
C ASP A 212 16.23 -5.55 -13.47
N HIS A 213 15.67 -4.80 -12.52
CA HIS A 213 14.60 -3.82 -12.71
C HIS A 213 13.37 -4.37 -13.47
N SER A 214 13.12 -5.69 -13.37
CA SER A 214 12.01 -6.36 -14.06
C SER A 214 10.63 -5.99 -13.52
N TRP A 215 10.56 -5.45 -12.31
CA TRP A 215 9.35 -4.93 -11.67
C TRP A 215 9.67 -3.79 -10.70
N LEU A 216 8.65 -3.03 -10.33
CA LEU A 216 8.72 -1.98 -9.31
C LEU A 216 7.49 -2.07 -8.41
N ILE A 217 7.72 -1.98 -7.10
CA ILE A 217 6.68 -1.73 -6.12
C ILE A 217 6.78 -0.27 -5.70
N TYR A 218 5.64 0.39 -5.52
CA TYR A 218 5.59 1.64 -4.78
C TYR A 218 4.35 1.78 -3.89
N THR A 219 4.53 2.51 -2.80
CA THR A 219 3.46 3.02 -1.94
C THR A 219 3.86 4.36 -1.34
N ASP A 220 2.88 5.14 -0.92
CA ASP A 220 3.03 6.44 -0.28
C ASP A 220 2.25 6.42 1.03
N TYR A 221 2.65 7.22 2.02
CA TYR A 221 2.14 7.25 3.38
C TYR A 221 0.63 7.48 3.47
N ASP A 222 0.04 8.15 2.50
CA ASP A 222 -1.38 8.45 2.44
C ASP A 222 -2.15 7.44 1.57
N LEU A 223 -1.50 6.47 0.94
CA LEU A 223 -2.17 5.48 0.11
C LEU A 223 -2.73 4.31 0.91
N ASN A 224 -3.94 3.88 0.53
CA ASN A 224 -4.55 2.64 0.99
C ASN A 224 -4.29 1.46 0.04
N ALA A 225 -3.25 1.57 -0.78
CA ALA A 225 -2.85 0.55 -1.72
C ALA A 225 -1.35 0.65 -2.05
N THR A 226 -0.81 -0.46 -2.54
CA THR A 226 0.57 -0.58 -3.01
C THR A 226 0.55 -1.02 -4.46
N ARG A 227 1.17 -0.26 -5.36
CA ARG A 227 1.21 -0.61 -6.77
C ARG A 227 2.39 -1.52 -7.05
N VAL A 228 2.14 -2.56 -7.84
CA VAL A 228 3.15 -3.45 -8.40
C VAL A 228 3.08 -3.39 -9.92
N SER A 229 4.17 -2.95 -10.52
CA SER A 229 4.32 -2.78 -11.97
C SER A 229 5.35 -3.79 -12.51
N GLY A 230 5.11 -4.40 -13.67
CA GLY A 230 6.00 -5.43 -14.23
C GLY A 230 5.40 -6.13 -15.46
N SER A 231 5.70 -7.42 -15.63
CA SER A 231 5.15 -8.21 -16.75
C SER A 231 3.67 -8.54 -16.59
N PRO A 232 2.93 -8.82 -17.68
CA PRO A 232 1.54 -9.26 -17.59
C PRO A 232 1.38 -10.55 -16.77
N GLU A 233 2.33 -11.48 -16.88
CA GLU A 233 2.29 -12.76 -16.16
C GLU A 233 2.43 -12.54 -14.64
N LEU A 234 3.31 -11.63 -14.22
CA LEU A 234 3.45 -11.26 -12.81
C LEU A 234 2.17 -10.61 -12.29
N VAL A 235 1.60 -9.67 -13.05
CA VAL A 235 0.37 -8.97 -12.65
C VAL A 235 -0.83 -9.92 -12.58
N ASP A 236 -0.97 -10.85 -13.52
CA ASP A 236 -2.04 -11.84 -13.48
C ASP A 236 -1.84 -12.86 -12.33
N ALA A 237 -0.60 -13.20 -11.97
CA ALA A 237 -0.30 -14.01 -10.79
C ALA A 237 -0.70 -13.32 -9.48
N LEU A 238 -0.37 -12.02 -9.33
CA LEU A 238 -0.81 -11.23 -8.17
C LEU A 238 -2.34 -11.21 -8.04
N ARG A 239 -3.04 -11.02 -9.16
CA ARG A 239 -4.51 -11.00 -9.19
C ARG A 239 -5.15 -12.35 -8.93
N GLY A 240 -4.44 -13.43 -9.21
CA GLY A 240 -4.86 -14.80 -8.91
C GLY A 240 -4.54 -15.26 -7.49
N HIS A 241 -3.75 -14.48 -6.73
CA HIS A 241 -3.33 -14.87 -5.39
C HIS A 241 -4.49 -14.70 -4.40
N ARG A 242 -4.87 -15.80 -3.75
CA ARG A 242 -6.04 -15.90 -2.85
C ARG A 242 -6.06 -14.93 -1.67
N ASP A 243 -4.89 -14.50 -1.23
CA ASP A 243 -4.73 -13.64 -0.05
C ASP A 243 -4.54 -12.15 -0.43
N LEU A 244 -4.48 -11.83 -1.72
CA LEU A 244 -4.33 -10.46 -2.22
C LEU A 244 -5.66 -9.96 -2.77
N ASP A 245 -5.99 -8.71 -2.44
CA ASP A 245 -7.07 -7.98 -3.09
C ASP A 245 -6.45 -6.99 -4.07
N THR A 246 -6.88 -7.01 -5.32
CA THR A 246 -6.16 -6.33 -6.40
C THR A 246 -7.05 -5.66 -7.43
N ILE A 247 -6.59 -4.52 -7.95
CA ILE A 247 -7.20 -3.81 -9.06
C ILE A 247 -6.16 -3.61 -10.16
N ARG A 248 -6.48 -3.99 -11.38
CA ARG A 248 -5.59 -3.76 -12.53
C ARG A 248 -5.54 -2.26 -12.86
N VAL A 249 -4.34 -1.72 -13.02
CA VAL A 249 -4.14 -0.36 -13.51
C VAL A 249 -4.46 -0.32 -14.99
N ARG A 250 -5.28 0.65 -15.40
CA ARG A 250 -5.52 0.93 -16.82
C ARG A 250 -4.62 2.07 -17.25
N PHE A 251 -3.69 1.78 -18.14
CA PHE A 251 -2.98 2.82 -18.87
C PHE A 251 -3.90 3.29 -19.99
N ASP A 252 -4.75 4.29 -19.73
CA ASP A 252 -5.49 4.91 -20.82
C ASP A 252 -4.47 5.55 -21.76
N ARG A 253 -4.41 5.09 -23.01
CA ARG A 253 -3.72 5.84 -24.07
C ARG A 253 -4.50 7.15 -24.26
N PRO A 254 -3.88 8.33 -24.10
CA PRO A 254 -4.51 9.55 -24.57
C PRO A 254 -4.72 9.45 -26.09
N GLY A 255 -6.00 9.34 -26.49
CA GLY A 255 -6.53 9.62 -27.82
C GLY A 255 -5.86 8.97 -29.03
N THR A 256 -6.31 7.79 -29.45
CA THR A 256 -6.47 7.52 -30.89
C THR A 256 -7.86 7.98 -31.31
N SER A 257 -8.02 9.29 -31.48
CA SER A 257 -9.12 9.84 -32.26
C SER A 257 -8.71 9.78 -33.73
N THR A 258 -9.27 8.83 -34.48
CA THR A 258 -9.39 8.91 -35.94
C THR A 258 -10.68 9.62 -36.31
#